data_AF-A0A1Y1NF07-F1
#
_entry.id   AF-A0A1Y1NF07-F1
#
_cell.length_a   1.000
_cell.length_b   1.000
_cell.length_c   1.000
_cell.angle_alpha   90.00
_cell.angle_beta   90.00
_cell.angle_gamma   90.00
#
_symmetry.space_group_name_H-M   'P 1'
#
loop_
_entity.id
_entity.type
_entity.pdbx_description
1 polymer ?
#
loop_
_entity_poly.entity_id
_entity_poly.type
_entity_poly.pdbx_seq_one_letter_code
_entity_poly.pdbx_strand_id
1 'polypeptide(L)'
;DNAPNRPSYSGSTGSEAQFKFRCHRCKQVGHKAVNCYSKGNDRRSNSKKEDGVCLHTSEAALVTSCESRQRWCLDSGATSHLCNEVDSFCELSSKKGELSLASNASTEIIGQGTANFETSVNG
;
A
#
# COMPACT_ATOMS: atom_id res chain seq x y z
N ASP A 1 -12.01 0.18 39.72
CA ASP A 1 -12.52 -1.19 39.52
C ASP A 1 -13.79 -1.18 38.67
N ASN A 2 -13.72 -1.71 37.43
CA ASN A 2 -14.81 -2.47 36.80
C ASN A 2 -14.34 -2.97 35.42
N ALA A 3 -13.77 -4.17 35.38
CA ALA A 3 -13.55 -4.91 34.14
C ALA A 3 -14.86 -5.64 33.78
N PRO A 4 -15.38 -5.54 32.55
CA PRO A 4 -16.54 -6.31 32.17
C PRO A 4 -16.21 -7.80 32.12
N ASN A 5 -17.09 -8.59 32.73
CA ASN A 5 -16.99 -10.02 32.96
C ASN A 5 -17.51 -10.81 31.73
N ARG A 6 -16.71 -11.78 31.26
CA ARG A 6 -17.07 -12.99 30.47
C ARG A 6 -17.40 -12.79 28.95
N PRO A 7 -17.15 -13.78 28.05
CA PRO A 7 -17.00 -15.22 28.28
C PRO A 7 -15.59 -15.81 28.15
N SER A 8 -15.22 -16.62 29.15
CA SER A 8 -14.23 -17.67 29.02
C SER A 8 -14.85 -18.77 28.16
N TYR A 9 -14.61 -18.73 26.85
CA TYR A 9 -14.95 -19.87 25.99
C TYR A 9 -13.86 -20.94 26.17
N SER A 10 -14.09 -21.84 27.12
CA SER A 10 -13.51 -23.17 27.10
C SER A 10 -14.22 -23.97 26.01
N GLY A 11 -13.67 -23.96 24.80
CA GLY A 11 -14.09 -24.81 23.70
C GLY A 11 -12.92 -25.61 23.18
N SER A 12 -12.62 -26.70 23.87
CA SER A 12 -11.80 -27.78 23.34
C SER A 12 -12.67 -28.65 22.43
N THR A 13 -12.46 -28.60 21.11
CA THR A 13 -12.70 -29.74 20.21
C THR A 13 -11.90 -29.54 18.93
N GLY A 14 -10.98 -30.47 18.66
CA GLY A 14 -10.20 -30.53 17.41
C GLY A 14 -8.79 -29.99 17.59
N SER A 15 -7.80 -30.78 17.19
CA SER A 15 -6.38 -30.45 17.19
C SER A 15 -6.08 -29.27 16.24
N GLU A 16 -6.47 -28.05 16.61
CA GLU A 16 -6.07 -26.85 15.88
C GLU A 16 -4.67 -26.46 16.33
N ALA A 17 -3.73 -26.50 15.38
CA ALA A 17 -2.36 -26.08 15.59
C ALA A 17 -2.34 -24.70 16.27
N GLN A 18 -1.87 -24.66 17.51
CA GLN A 18 -1.65 -23.42 18.26
C GLN A 18 -0.94 -22.42 17.34
N PHE A 19 -1.49 -21.23 17.15
CA PHE A 19 -0.88 -20.23 16.29
C PHE A 19 0.48 -19.79 16.86
N LYS A 20 1.58 -20.36 16.34
CA LYS A 20 2.94 -20.15 16.87
C LYS A 20 3.59 -18.84 16.38
N PHE A 21 2.97 -18.15 15.42
CA PHE A 21 3.54 -16.94 14.84
C PHE A 21 3.27 -15.70 15.70
N ARG A 22 4.12 -14.69 15.53
CA ARG A 22 4.00 -13.40 16.20
C ARG A 22 2.94 -12.55 15.50
N CYS A 23 2.00 -11.99 16.26
CA CYS A 23 1.04 -11.01 15.77
C CYS A 23 1.77 -9.79 15.19
N HIS A 24 1.45 -9.39 13.97
CA HIS A 24 2.11 -8.24 13.35
C HIS A 24 1.76 -6.89 14.01
N ARG A 25 0.63 -6.81 14.74
CA ARG A 25 0.17 -5.61 15.45
C ARG A 25 0.86 -5.40 16.80
N CYS A 26 0.84 -6.38 17.69
CA CYS A 26 1.38 -6.26 19.06
C CYS A 26 2.68 -7.05 19.32
N LYS A 27 3.16 -7.81 18.34
CA LYS A 27 4.37 -8.65 18.39
C LYS A 27 4.33 -9.81 19.40
N GLN A 28 3.19 -10.07 20.04
CA GLN A 28 2.97 -11.24 20.91
C GLN A 28 2.58 -12.48 20.09
N VAL A 29 2.95 -13.67 20.55
CA VAL A 29 2.57 -14.95 19.92
C VAL A 29 1.18 -15.41 20.37
N GLY A 30 0.60 -16.38 19.66
CA GLY A 30 -0.65 -17.03 20.08
C GLY A 30 -1.94 -16.48 19.47
N HIS A 31 -1.89 -15.43 18.65
CA HIS A 31 -3.06 -14.90 17.93
C HIS A 31 -2.71 -14.22 16.59
N LYS A 32 -3.63 -14.26 15.63
CA LYS A 32 -3.56 -13.51 14.36
C LYS A 32 -3.81 -12.02 14.61
N ALA A 33 -3.26 -11.14 13.76
CA ALA A 33 -3.43 -9.69 13.89
C ALA A 33 -4.90 -9.21 13.88
N VAL A 34 -5.78 -9.92 13.15
CA VAL A 34 -7.22 -9.66 13.13
C VAL A 34 -7.89 -9.89 14.51
N ASN A 35 -7.34 -10.76 15.34
CA ASN A 35 -7.84 -11.11 16.67
C ASN A 35 -7.02 -10.45 17.79
N CYS A 36 -6.32 -9.36 17.50
CA CYS A 36 -5.42 -8.71 18.46
C CYS A 36 -6.18 -7.82 19.44
N TYR A 37 -6.07 -8.12 20.73
CA TYR A 37 -6.73 -7.41 21.84
C TYR A 37 -6.04 -6.10 22.26
N SER A 38 -4.87 -5.78 21.71
CA SER A 38 -4.21 -4.51 21.96
C SER A 38 -5.10 -3.38 21.43
N LYS A 39 -5.61 -2.55 22.34
CA LYS A 39 -6.33 -1.31 21.98
C LYS A 39 -5.49 -0.58 20.94
N GLY A 40 -6.09 -0.29 19.80
CA GLY A 40 -5.45 0.44 18.72
C GLY A 40 -4.97 1.78 19.24
N ASN A 41 -3.71 1.85 19.69
CA ASN A 41 -2.94 3.05 19.50
C ASN A 41 -2.68 3.10 18.00
N ASP A 42 -3.70 3.53 17.27
CA ASP A 42 -3.54 4.23 16.02
C ASP A 42 -2.65 5.41 16.39
N ARG A 43 -1.34 5.18 16.33
CA ARG A 43 -0.36 6.25 16.33
C ARG A 43 -0.70 7.03 15.09
N ARG A 44 -1.59 8.03 15.25
CA ARG A 44 -1.64 9.22 14.40
C ARG A 44 -0.22 9.76 14.45
N SER A 45 0.61 9.28 13.53
CA SER A 45 1.96 9.76 13.37
C SER A 45 1.80 11.22 13.00
N ASN A 46 2.21 12.06 13.94
CA ASN A 46 2.45 13.47 13.78
C ASN A 46 2.99 13.71 12.36
N SER A 47 2.15 14.28 11.50
CA SER A 47 2.46 14.58 10.10
C SER A 47 3.59 15.61 10.08
N LYS A 48 4.84 15.14 10.18
CA LYS A 48 5.94 15.87 9.57
C LYS A 48 5.59 15.88 8.08
N LYS A 49 5.55 17.07 7.48
CA LYS A 49 5.49 17.19 6.02
C LYS A 49 6.75 16.55 5.48
N GLU A 50 6.66 15.26 5.19
CA GLU A 50 7.70 14.52 4.49
C GLU A 50 7.65 15.07 3.07
N ASP A 51 8.77 15.63 2.62
CA ASP A 51 8.95 16.12 1.26
C ASP A 51 8.50 15.00 0.31
N GLY A 52 7.57 15.30 -0.60
CA GLY A 52 6.83 14.29 -1.36
C GLY A 52 7.77 13.23 -1.94
N VAL A 53 7.70 12.00 -1.43
CA VAL A 53 8.56 10.90 -1.90
C VAL A 53 8.04 10.44 -3.24
N CYS A 54 8.62 10.97 -4.31
CA CYS A 54 8.41 10.48 -5.67
C CYS A 54 9.47 9.43 -6.00
N LEU A 55 9.07 8.32 -6.63
CA LEU A 55 10.01 7.38 -7.22
C LEU A 55 10.66 8.04 -8.44
N HIS A 56 11.82 8.67 -8.22
CA HIS A 56 12.64 9.19 -9.31
C HIS A 56 13.59 8.10 -9.81
N THR A 57 13.21 7.43 -10.90
CA THR A 57 14.12 6.55 -11.63
C THR A 57 15.03 7.41 -12.51
N SER A 58 16.30 7.59 -12.12
CA SER A 58 17.32 8.12 -13.01
C SER A 58 17.88 6.97 -13.85
N GLU A 59 17.87 7.11 -15.18
CA GLU A 59 18.51 6.15 -16.09
C GLU A 59 20.04 6.29 -15.96
N ALA A 60 20.64 5.67 -14.94
CA ALA A 60 22.10 5.55 -14.85
C ALA A 60 22.66 4.43 -15.76
N ALA A 61 21.80 3.71 -16.48
CA ALA A 61 22.20 2.71 -17.45
C ALA A 61 21.53 3.02 -18.81
N LEU A 62 22.36 3.34 -19.80
CA LEU A 62 22.03 3.52 -21.22
C LEU A 62 21.57 4.93 -21.63
N VAL A 63 22.49 5.88 -21.49
CA VAL A 63 22.50 7.08 -22.33
C VAL A 63 22.64 6.64 -23.79
N THR A 64 21.54 6.62 -24.55
CA THR A 64 21.54 7.01 -25.96
C THR A 64 20.15 7.53 -26.31
N SER A 65 20.11 8.76 -26.83
CA SER A 65 18.93 9.49 -27.33
C SER A 65 17.84 9.86 -26.32
N CYS A 66 18.03 11.06 -25.78
CA CYS A 66 16.99 12.04 -25.49
C CYS A 66 15.75 11.89 -26.38
N GLU A 67 14.67 11.34 -25.84
CA GLU A 67 13.31 11.91 -25.92
C GLU A 67 12.59 11.53 -24.63
N SER A 68 11.79 12.47 -24.12
CA SER A 68 10.92 12.41 -22.95
C SER A 68 9.78 11.39 -23.12
N ARG A 69 10.11 10.14 -23.47
CA ARG A 69 9.14 9.07 -23.56
C ARG A 69 8.70 8.76 -22.14
N GLN A 70 7.41 8.94 -21.88
CA GLN A 70 6.74 8.48 -20.66
C GLN A 70 7.09 7.00 -20.45
N ARG A 71 7.99 6.73 -19.50
CA ARG A 71 8.45 5.37 -19.20
C ARG A 71 7.64 4.86 -18.02
N TRP A 72 6.98 3.73 -18.24
CA TRP A 72 6.31 3.00 -17.17
C TRP A 72 7.30 2.11 -16.45
N CYS A 73 7.31 2.20 -15.12
CA CYS A 73 7.99 1.23 -14.28
C CYS A 73 7.02 0.09 -13.97
N LEU A 74 7.39 -1.14 -14.36
CA LEU A 74 6.62 -2.33 -14.00
C LEU A 74 6.93 -2.72 -12.56
N ASP A 75 5.94 -2.59 -11.68
CA ASP A 75 6.01 -3.02 -10.29
C ASP A 75 4.94 -4.08 -10.03
N SER A 76 5.36 -5.32 -9.82
CA SER A 76 4.44 -6.44 -9.51
C SER A 76 3.83 -6.35 -8.12
N GLY A 77 4.39 -5.51 -7.24
CA GLY A 77 3.86 -5.22 -5.90
C GLY A 77 2.84 -4.08 -5.86
N ALA A 78 2.65 -3.35 -6.96
CA ALA A 78 1.74 -2.23 -7.01
C ALA A 78 0.27 -2.70 -7.01
N THR A 79 -0.53 -2.19 -6.06
CA THR A 79 -1.99 -2.39 -6.06
C THR A 79 -2.72 -1.35 -6.92
N SER A 80 -2.06 -0.22 -7.20
CA SER A 80 -2.60 0.84 -8.05
C SER A 80 -1.45 1.44 -8.86
N HIS A 81 -1.70 1.67 -10.14
CA HIS A 81 -0.72 2.28 -11.04
C HIS A 81 -0.88 3.80 -11.03
N LEU A 82 0.24 4.51 -10.94
CA LEU A 82 0.28 5.98 -10.87
C LEU A 82 0.74 6.55 -12.20
N CYS A 83 0.06 7.61 -12.65
CA CYS A 83 0.47 8.41 -13.79
C CYS A 83 0.40 9.88 -13.41
N ASN A 84 1.46 10.64 -13.73
CA ASN A 84 1.49 12.09 -13.51
C ASN A 84 1.01 12.88 -14.74
N GLU A 85 0.69 12.19 -15.84
CA GLU A 85 0.33 12.83 -17.10
C GLU A 85 -1.13 12.56 -17.42
N VAL A 86 -1.95 13.61 -17.26
CA VAL A 86 -3.39 13.55 -17.49
C VAL A 86 -3.72 13.25 -18.96
N ASP A 87 -2.89 13.74 -19.89
CA ASP A 87 -3.09 13.59 -21.33
C ASP A 87 -2.91 12.14 -21.82
N SER A 88 -2.30 11.27 -21.01
CA SER A 88 -2.12 9.84 -21.32
C SER A 88 -3.37 9.00 -21.09
N PHE A 89 -4.43 9.58 -20.52
CA PHE A 89 -5.69 8.88 -20.25
C PHE A 89 -6.67 9.04 -21.42
N CYS A 90 -7.24 7.93 -21.89
CA CYS A 90 -8.34 7.95 -22.85
C CYS A 90 -9.66 8.38 -22.20
N GLU A 91 -9.84 8.02 -20.93
CA GLU A 91 -10.98 8.39 -20.12
C GLU A 91 -10.48 8.71 -18.72
N LEU A 92 -10.72 9.93 -18.24
CA LEU A 92 -10.39 10.34 -16.87
C LEU A 92 -11.65 10.79 -16.14
N SER A 93 -11.95 10.13 -15.04
CA SER A 93 -12.99 10.56 -14.10
C SER A 93 -12.38 11.36 -12.97
N SER A 94 -12.90 12.56 -12.70
CA SER A 94 -12.49 13.34 -11.54
C SER A 94 -12.89 12.59 -10.27
N LYS A 95 -11.89 12.26 -9.46
CA LYS A 95 -12.07 11.51 -8.22
C LYS A 95 -11.09 12.03 -7.20
N LYS A 96 -11.62 12.70 -6.18
CA LYS A 96 -10.84 13.15 -5.04
C LYS A 96 -10.65 12.01 -4.06
N GLY A 97 -9.41 11.78 -3.68
CA GLY A 97 -9.06 10.73 -2.73
C GLY A 97 -7.61 10.86 -2.30
N GLU A 98 -7.22 9.98 -1.39
CA GLU A 98 -5.84 9.87 -0.94
C GLU A 98 -5.36 8.44 -1.19
N LEU A 99 -4.16 8.30 -1.76
CA LEU A 99 -3.49 7.02 -1.95
C LEU A 99 -2.33 6.91 -0.97
N SER A 100 -2.32 5.85 -0.15
CA SER A 100 -1.17 5.53 0.68
C SER A 100 -0.04 4.97 -0.18
N LEU A 101 1.15 5.49 0.00
CA LEU A 101 2.34 5.03 -0.70
C LEU A 101 2.96 3.83 0.04
N ALA A 102 3.98 3.21 -0.56
CA ALA A 102 4.78 2.19 0.11
C ALA A 102 5.65 2.78 1.24
N SER A 103 5.91 4.10 1.18
CA SER A 103 6.35 4.87 2.33
C SER A 103 5.17 5.09 3.28
N ASN A 104 5.41 5.43 4.54
CA ASN A 104 4.35 5.84 5.47
C ASN A 104 3.66 7.18 5.10
N ALA A 105 3.81 7.63 3.85
CA ALA A 105 3.25 8.84 3.28
C ALA A 105 2.00 8.55 2.43
N SER A 106 1.34 9.62 2.01
CA SER A 106 0.17 9.60 1.14
C SER A 106 0.24 10.67 0.06
N THR A 107 -0.48 10.47 -1.04
CA THR A 107 -0.62 11.45 -2.12
C THR A 107 -2.08 11.66 -2.48
N GLU A 108 -2.42 12.87 -2.94
CA GLU A 108 -3.76 13.17 -3.46
C GLU A 108 -3.99 12.50 -4.82
N ILE A 109 -5.19 11.99 -5.01
CA ILE A 109 -5.72 11.52 -6.28
C ILE A 109 -6.60 12.64 -6.84
N ILE A 110 -6.28 13.13 -8.04
CA ILE A 110 -7.08 14.13 -8.76
C ILE A 110 -8.07 13.49 -9.75
N GLY A 111 -7.81 12.26 -10.15
CA GLY A 111 -8.67 11.49 -11.05
C GLY A 111 -8.23 10.04 -11.19
N GLN A 112 -9.13 9.22 -11.71
CA GLN A 112 -8.90 7.81 -12.02
C GLN A 112 -9.43 7.53 -13.43
N GLY A 113 -8.67 6.77 -14.21
CA GLY A 113 -8.99 6.57 -15.61
C GLY A 113 -8.28 5.38 -16.24
N THR A 114 -8.57 5.19 -17.52
CA THR A 114 -7.92 4.18 -18.37
C THR A 114 -6.87 4.86 -19.24
N ALA A 115 -5.67 4.32 -19.24
CA ALA A 115 -4.57 4.77 -20.07
C ALA A 115 -4.05 3.58 -20.89
N ASN A 116 -3.76 3.84 -22.17
CA ASN A 116 -3.28 2.83 -23.11
C ASN A 116 -1.79 3.06 -23.37
N PHE A 117 -1.01 2.00 -23.34
CA PHE A 117 0.43 2.05 -23.62
C PHE A 117 0.77 1.02 -24.68
N GLU A 118 1.58 1.45 -25.65
CA GLU A 118 2.14 0.56 -26.64
C GLU A 118 3.54 0.12 -26.18
N THR A 119 3.80 -1.17 -26.27
CA THR A 119 5.13 -1.73 -26.05
C THR A 119 5.53 -2.52 -27.28
N SER A 120 6.74 -2.27 -27.79
CA SER A 120 7.32 -3.08 -28.85
C SER A 120 7.92 -4.33 -28.22
N VAL A 121 7.29 -5.49 -28.46
CA VAL A 121 7.86 -6.78 -28.07
C VAL A 121 8.78 -7.22 -29.22
N ASN A 122 10.09 -7.05 -29.05
CA ASN A 122 11.05 -7.64 -29.97
C ASN A 122 11.07 -9.15 -29.73
N GLY A 123 10.43 -9.90 -30.64
CA GLY A 123 10.50 -11.37 -30.73
C GLY A 123 11.59 -11.84 -31.68
#